data_AF-X1J6B5-F1
#
_entry.id   AF-X1J6B5-F1
#
_cell.length_a   1.000
_cell.length_b   1.000
_cell.length_c   1.000
_cell.angle_alpha   90.00
_cell.angle_beta   90.00
_cell.angle_gamma   90.00
#
_symmetry.space_group_name_H-M   'P 1'
#
loop_
_entity.id
_entity.type
_entity.pdbx_description
1 polymer ?
#
loop_
_entity_poly.entity_id
_entity_poly.type
_entity_poly.pdbx_seq_one_letter_code
_entity_poly.pdbx_strand_id
1 'polypeptide(L)'
;MTNDNKSKSSLKADPSRQAGDSIRGYEYQIWHSVHAWLVLKPDEVLFIEVAEDFDIISPVQATAVQTKDIASSITLNSRDCIKALENYWVLKEKNPGRAISYKFLTSTTIGIEREKPFGPNLAGIELWKQCSRDHSKISTLQAFLAEKSSLPDALKTVISEMDEPTFLDMIIKPVQWVTDAGDI
;
A
#
# COMPACT_ATOMS: atom_id res chain seq x y z
N MET A 1 10.92 -62.14 -4.57
CA MET A 1 10.09 -60.90 -4.57
C MET A 1 10.10 -60.36 -3.16
N THR A 2 10.74 -59.21 -2.94
CA THR A 2 10.46 -58.30 -1.81
C THR A 2 10.90 -56.91 -2.24
N ASN A 3 9.93 -56.09 -2.66
CA ASN A 3 10.11 -54.68 -2.96
C ASN A 3 10.32 -53.94 -1.64
N ASP A 4 11.54 -53.52 -1.37
CA ASP A 4 11.90 -52.72 -0.21
C ASP A 4 11.60 -51.24 -0.52
N ASN A 5 10.31 -50.90 -0.50
CA ASN A 5 9.86 -49.53 -0.74
C ASN A 5 10.12 -48.69 0.52
N LYS A 6 11.36 -48.24 0.69
CA LYS A 6 11.70 -47.24 1.73
C LYS A 6 10.92 -45.96 1.46
N SER A 7 9.86 -45.76 2.22
CA SER A 7 9.09 -44.50 2.26
C SER A 7 10.05 -43.32 2.38
N LYS A 8 10.03 -42.43 1.37
CA LYS A 8 10.75 -41.16 1.39
C LYS A 8 10.07 -40.22 2.39
N SER A 9 10.33 -40.40 3.69
CA SER A 9 9.89 -39.43 4.70
C SER A 9 10.73 -38.16 4.61
N SER A 10 10.10 -36.99 4.68
CA SER A 10 10.81 -35.70 4.69
C SER A 10 11.72 -35.56 5.92
N LEU A 11 12.71 -34.68 5.81
CA LEU A 11 13.53 -34.28 6.94
C LEU A 11 12.67 -33.51 7.96
N LYS A 12 12.87 -33.78 9.24
CA LYS A 12 12.29 -32.95 10.32
C LYS A 12 13.04 -31.62 10.35
N ALA A 13 12.39 -30.57 9.87
CA ALA A 13 12.93 -29.21 9.88
C ALA A 13 12.43 -28.42 11.09
N ASP A 14 13.17 -27.37 11.45
CA ASP A 14 12.75 -26.36 12.42
C ASP A 14 11.87 -25.31 11.71
N PRO A 15 10.56 -25.21 12.05
CA PRO A 15 9.66 -24.26 11.41
C PRO A 15 10.11 -22.80 11.55
N SER A 16 10.82 -22.44 12.63
CA SER A 16 11.28 -21.06 12.86
C SER A 16 12.37 -20.59 11.89
N ARG A 17 13.02 -21.53 11.19
CA ARG A 17 14.07 -21.25 10.20
C ARG A 17 13.54 -21.21 8.76
N GLN A 18 12.24 -21.41 8.57
CA GLN A 18 11.63 -21.37 7.25
C GLN A 18 11.38 -19.92 6.84
N ALA A 19 11.71 -19.59 5.59
CA ALA A 19 11.54 -18.24 5.03
C ALA A 19 10.17 -18.08 4.34
N GLY A 20 9.13 -18.78 4.81
CA GLY A 20 7.82 -18.85 4.14
C GLY A 20 7.20 -17.47 3.91
N ASP A 21 7.23 -16.59 4.92
CA ASP A 21 6.69 -15.24 4.80
C ASP A 21 7.46 -14.37 3.80
N SER A 22 8.79 -14.47 3.77
CA SER A 22 9.60 -13.71 2.82
C SER A 22 9.40 -14.19 1.39
N ILE A 23 9.40 -15.52 1.16
CA ILE A 23 9.15 -16.11 -0.16
C ILE A 23 7.79 -15.66 -0.67
N ARG A 24 6.76 -15.76 0.18
CA ARG A 24 5.41 -15.35 -0.16
C ARG A 24 5.32 -13.87 -0.55
N GLY A 25 5.99 -12.99 0.20
CA GLY A 25 6.08 -11.57 -0.16
C GLY A 25 6.74 -11.34 -1.53
N TYR A 26 7.85 -12.03 -1.81
CA TYR A 26 8.52 -11.92 -3.11
C TYR A 26 7.69 -12.49 -4.26
N GLU A 27 7.02 -13.62 -4.06
CA GLU A 27 6.12 -14.20 -5.06
C GLU A 27 4.99 -13.24 -5.39
N TYR A 28 4.34 -12.66 -4.37
CA TYR A 28 3.28 -11.67 -4.54
C TYR A 28 3.76 -10.45 -5.36
N GLN A 29 4.92 -9.89 -4.99
CA GLN A 29 5.54 -8.79 -5.73
C GLN A 29 5.83 -9.16 -7.20
N ILE A 30 6.45 -10.32 -7.44
CA ILE A 30 6.86 -10.78 -8.77
C ILE A 30 5.62 -10.98 -9.65
N TRP A 31 4.59 -11.66 -9.16
CA TRP A 31 3.37 -11.91 -9.94
C TRP A 31 2.64 -10.62 -10.31
N HIS A 32 2.54 -9.67 -9.38
CA HIS A 32 1.97 -8.36 -9.68
C HIS A 32 2.82 -7.53 -10.64
N SER A 33 4.15 -7.64 -10.56
CA SER A 33 5.06 -6.99 -11.51
C SER A 33 4.94 -7.59 -12.92
N VAL A 34 4.84 -8.92 -13.03
CA VAL A 34 4.61 -9.62 -14.31
C VAL A 34 3.26 -9.22 -14.88
N HIS A 35 2.20 -9.19 -14.07
CA HIS A 35 0.89 -8.75 -14.54
C HIS A 35 0.93 -7.29 -15.03
N ALA A 36 1.57 -6.39 -14.28
CA ALA A 36 1.76 -5.00 -14.68
C ALA A 36 2.49 -4.89 -16.03
N TRP A 37 3.48 -5.74 -16.28
CA TRP A 37 4.17 -5.81 -17.56
C TRP A 37 3.26 -6.27 -18.71
N LEU A 38 2.43 -7.29 -18.47
CA LEU A 38 1.51 -7.82 -19.49
C LEU A 38 0.43 -6.82 -19.92
N VAL A 39 0.05 -5.89 -19.04
CA VAL A 39 -1.00 -4.87 -19.31
C VAL A 39 -0.44 -3.47 -19.53
N LEU A 40 0.88 -3.34 -19.69
CA LEU A 40 1.57 -2.07 -19.88
C LEU A 40 1.12 -1.39 -21.18
N LYS A 41 0.88 -0.07 -21.14
CA LYS A 41 0.54 0.68 -22.35
C LYS A 41 1.80 0.94 -23.22
N PRO A 42 1.63 1.24 -24.52
CA PRO A 42 2.76 1.46 -25.43
C PRO A 42 3.73 2.58 -25.03
N ASP A 43 3.25 3.58 -24.28
CA ASP A 43 4.03 4.74 -23.81
C ASP A 43 4.44 4.62 -22.34
N GLU A 44 4.17 3.48 -21.70
CA GLU A 44 4.53 3.22 -20.32
C GLU A 44 5.81 2.38 -20.23
N VAL A 45 6.58 2.60 -19.18
CA VAL A 45 7.78 1.83 -18.82
C VAL A 45 7.62 1.31 -17.40
N LEU A 46 7.84 0.01 -17.24
CA LEU A 46 7.90 -0.65 -15.92
C LEU A 46 9.33 -0.61 -15.39
N PHE A 47 9.48 -0.11 -14.17
CA PHE A 47 10.71 -0.18 -13.38
C PHE A 47 10.48 -1.09 -12.18
N ILE A 48 11.50 -1.86 -11.81
CA ILE A 48 11.46 -2.79 -10.67
C ILE A 48 12.50 -2.34 -9.66
N GLU A 49 12.14 -2.27 -8.37
CA GLU A 49 13.03 -1.89 -7.27
C GLU A 49 13.67 -0.48 -7.45
N VAL A 50 12.90 0.53 -7.85
CA VAL A 50 13.39 1.91 -8.06
C VAL A 50 12.86 2.87 -7.00
N ALA A 51 11.57 3.21 -7.02
CA ALA A 51 10.97 4.07 -5.99
C ALA A 51 10.22 3.23 -4.95
N GLU A 52 9.43 2.27 -5.41
CA GLU A 52 8.85 1.20 -4.59
C GLU A 52 9.15 -0.15 -5.26
N ASP A 53 8.46 -1.21 -4.82
CA ASP A 53 8.63 -2.58 -5.33
C ASP A 53 8.56 -2.64 -6.87
N PHE A 54 7.64 -1.88 -7.47
CA PHE A 54 7.65 -1.58 -8.90
C PHE A 54 6.98 -0.24 -9.21
N ASP A 55 7.34 0.35 -10.35
CA ASP A 55 6.85 1.65 -10.79
C ASP A 55 6.43 1.62 -12.25
N ILE A 56 5.32 2.28 -12.58
CA ILE A 56 4.87 2.47 -13.97
C ILE A 56 4.98 3.95 -14.32
N ILE A 57 5.77 4.24 -15.34
CA ILE A 57 6.08 5.60 -15.77
C ILE A 57 5.53 5.85 -17.18
N SER A 58 4.70 6.87 -17.34
CA SER A 58 4.28 7.42 -18.63
C SER A 58 4.87 8.83 -18.85
N PRO A 59 4.68 9.45 -20.03
CA PRO A 59 5.15 10.81 -20.28
C PRO A 59 4.55 11.87 -19.35
N VAL A 60 3.37 11.60 -18.77
CA VAL A 60 2.61 12.58 -17.96
C VAL A 60 2.50 12.22 -16.49
N GLN A 61 2.74 10.96 -16.11
CA GLN A 61 2.52 10.46 -14.75
C GLN A 61 3.56 9.41 -14.35
N ALA A 62 3.83 9.29 -13.06
CA ALA A 62 4.47 8.12 -12.46
C ALA A 62 3.55 7.52 -11.41
N THR A 63 3.40 6.19 -11.43
CA THR A 63 2.70 5.43 -10.39
C THR A 63 3.71 4.53 -9.70
N ALA A 64 3.98 4.80 -8.43
CA ALA A 64 4.75 3.89 -7.58
C ALA A 64 3.82 2.87 -6.93
N VAL A 65 4.22 1.61 -6.88
CA VAL A 65 3.43 0.53 -6.31
C VAL A 65 4.24 -0.20 -5.25
N GLN A 66 3.75 -0.13 -4.01
CA GLN A 66 4.24 -0.93 -2.90
C GLN A 66 3.31 -2.12 -2.71
N THR A 67 3.88 -3.32 -2.65
CA THR A 67 3.16 -4.56 -2.45
C THR A 67 3.30 -5.05 -1.01
N LYS A 68 2.24 -5.66 -0.50
CA LYS A 68 2.25 -6.22 0.85
C LYS A 68 1.37 -7.46 0.92
N ASP A 69 1.97 -8.61 1.16
CA ASP A 69 1.21 -9.81 1.55
C ASP A 69 1.40 -10.09 3.04
N ILE A 70 0.42 -9.68 3.85
CA ILE A 70 0.41 -9.91 5.30
C ILE A 70 -0.87 -10.61 5.73
N ALA A 71 -0.77 -11.42 6.79
CA ALA A 71 -1.89 -12.24 7.24
C ALA A 71 -2.96 -11.44 8.03
N SER A 72 -2.59 -10.31 8.62
CA SER A 72 -3.46 -9.53 9.51
C SER A 72 -4.06 -8.33 8.80
N SER A 73 -5.36 -8.08 8.99
CA SER A 73 -6.08 -6.91 8.46
C SER A 73 -5.35 -5.59 8.69
N ILE A 74 -5.45 -4.67 7.72
CA ILE A 74 -4.86 -3.32 7.83
C ILE A 74 -5.92 -2.25 8.07
N THR A 75 -5.53 -1.26 8.87
CA THR A 75 -6.24 0.00 9.12
C THR A 75 -5.41 1.18 8.62
N LEU A 76 -6.00 2.36 8.48
CA LEU A 76 -5.24 3.55 8.06
C LEU A 76 -4.11 3.90 9.04
N ASN A 77 -4.29 3.54 10.33
CA ASN A 77 -3.29 3.73 11.39
C ASN A 77 -2.24 2.62 11.46
N SER A 78 -2.24 1.66 10.54
CA SER A 78 -1.24 0.58 10.55
C SER A 78 0.12 1.12 10.17
N ARG A 79 1.18 0.57 10.76
CA ARG A 79 2.55 1.04 10.51
C ARG A 79 2.88 1.10 9.01
N ASP A 80 2.53 0.07 8.27
CA ASP A 80 2.78 0.01 6.82
C ASP A 80 1.99 1.08 6.05
N CYS A 81 0.73 1.35 6.41
CA CYS A 81 -0.07 2.41 5.78
C CYS A 81 0.47 3.81 6.08
N ILE A 82 0.89 4.07 7.33
CA ILE A 82 1.55 5.33 7.69
C ILE A 82 2.86 5.50 6.94
N LYS A 83 3.65 4.42 6.80
CA LYS A 83 4.90 4.44 6.05
C LYS A 83 4.68 4.69 4.56
N ALA A 84 3.63 4.12 3.98
CA ALA A 84 3.23 4.36 2.59
C ALA A 84 2.90 5.84 2.33
N LEU A 85 2.19 6.49 3.26
CA LEU A 85 1.89 7.93 3.16
C LEU A 85 3.15 8.80 3.24
N GLU A 86 4.08 8.46 4.13
CA GLU A 86 5.38 9.12 4.21
C GLU A 86 6.18 8.94 2.91
N ASN A 87 6.29 7.70 2.42
CA ASN A 87 7.03 7.41 1.19
C ASN A 87 6.43 8.13 -0.02
N TYR A 88 5.10 8.14 -0.14
CA TYR A 88 4.41 8.94 -1.14
C TYR A 88 4.80 10.41 -1.09
N TRP A 89 4.75 11.01 0.11
CA TRP A 89 5.06 12.42 0.28
C TRP A 89 6.50 12.74 -0.12
N VAL A 90 7.46 11.96 0.36
CA VAL A 90 8.87 12.09 0.00
C VAL A 90 9.08 11.94 -1.51
N LEU A 91 8.40 10.98 -2.14
CA LEU A 91 8.49 10.76 -3.58
C LEU A 91 7.95 11.95 -4.37
N LYS A 92 6.83 12.51 -3.92
CA LYS A 92 6.22 13.72 -4.49
C LYS A 92 7.16 14.92 -4.40
N GLU A 93 7.75 15.17 -3.22
CA GLU A 93 8.67 16.29 -3.00
C GLU A 93 9.95 16.18 -3.83
N LYS A 94 10.48 14.96 -4.02
CA LYS A 94 11.68 14.71 -4.83
C LYS A 94 11.44 14.84 -6.34
N ASN A 95 10.19 14.88 -6.79
CA ASN A 95 9.83 14.93 -8.20
C ASN A 95 8.89 16.12 -8.50
N PRO A 96 9.34 17.36 -8.26
CA PRO A 96 8.52 18.54 -8.52
C PRO A 96 8.15 18.63 -10.01
N GLY A 97 6.91 19.02 -10.29
CA GLY A 97 6.39 19.15 -11.66
C GLY A 97 5.96 17.83 -12.32
N ARG A 98 6.09 16.69 -11.62
CA ARG A 98 5.59 15.40 -12.09
C ARG A 98 4.31 14.99 -11.35
N ALA A 99 3.32 14.48 -12.07
CA ALA A 99 2.16 13.88 -11.45
C ALA A 99 2.54 12.52 -10.84
N ILE A 100 2.56 12.44 -9.51
CA ILE A 100 2.89 11.22 -8.76
C ILE A 100 1.61 10.61 -8.18
N SER A 101 1.41 9.33 -8.48
CA SER A 101 0.44 8.46 -7.81
C SER A 101 1.16 7.35 -7.06
N TYR A 102 0.52 6.86 -6.01
CA TYR A 102 1.05 5.82 -5.14
C TYR A 102 -0.03 4.78 -4.89
N LYS A 103 0.29 3.50 -5.09
CA LYS A 103 -0.61 2.39 -4.83
C LYS A 103 -0.02 1.53 -3.73
N PHE A 104 -0.77 1.40 -2.64
CA PHE A 104 -0.52 0.36 -1.65
C PHE A 104 -1.36 -0.85 -2.01
N LEU A 105 -0.71 -1.90 -2.52
CA LEU A 105 -1.34 -3.09 -3.06
C LEU A 105 -1.17 -4.27 -2.10
N THR A 106 -2.27 -4.82 -1.61
CA THR A 106 -2.24 -5.88 -0.60
C THR A 106 -3.33 -6.92 -0.78
N SER A 107 -2.99 -8.16 -0.45
CA SER A 107 -3.91 -9.30 -0.36
C SER A 107 -4.84 -9.21 0.85
N THR A 108 -4.53 -8.32 1.79
CA THR A 108 -5.16 -8.26 3.09
C THR A 108 -6.45 -7.44 3.08
N THR A 109 -7.40 -7.85 3.91
CA THR A 109 -8.66 -7.17 4.20
C THR A 109 -8.47 -5.88 5.03
N ILE A 110 -9.45 -4.99 4.92
CA ILE A 110 -9.55 -3.76 5.73
C ILE A 110 -10.10 -4.08 7.12
N GLY A 111 -9.41 -3.63 8.16
CA GLY A 111 -9.89 -3.60 9.54
C GLY A 111 -10.37 -2.22 9.97
N ILE A 112 -10.96 -2.15 11.18
CA ILE A 112 -11.38 -0.89 11.81
C ILE A 112 -10.32 -0.48 12.85
N GLU A 113 -9.98 0.81 12.88
CA GLU A 113 -9.06 1.37 13.88
C GLU A 113 -9.56 1.08 15.31
N ARG A 114 -8.66 0.65 16.19
CA ARG A 114 -8.96 0.25 17.57
C ARG A 114 -9.81 1.28 18.35
N GLU A 115 -9.43 2.55 18.25
CA GLU A 115 -10.08 3.66 18.96
C GLU A 115 -11.33 4.20 18.24
N LYS A 116 -11.69 3.63 17.08
CA LYS A 116 -12.89 3.98 16.30
C LYS A 116 -13.07 5.50 16.07
N PRO A 117 -12.04 6.21 15.58
CA PRO A 117 -12.04 7.66 15.42
C PRO A 117 -13.08 8.13 14.39
N PHE A 118 -13.55 7.23 13.53
CA PHE A 118 -14.55 7.51 12.49
C PHE A 118 -15.93 6.92 12.82
N GLY A 119 -16.11 6.39 14.02
CA GLY A 119 -17.30 5.66 14.45
C GLY A 119 -17.10 4.14 14.49
N PRO A 120 -18.08 3.40 15.05
CA PRO A 120 -17.89 2.00 15.43
C PRO A 120 -17.77 1.02 14.26
N ASN A 121 -18.24 1.39 13.07
CA ASN A 121 -18.34 0.52 11.88
C ASN A 121 -17.69 1.14 10.64
N LEU A 122 -16.81 2.14 10.81
CA LEU A 122 -16.18 2.84 9.69
C LEU A 122 -14.67 2.74 9.81
N ALA A 123 -14.06 2.01 8.89
CA ALA A 123 -12.62 1.92 8.76
C ALA A 123 -12.05 3.18 8.08
N GLY A 124 -10.87 3.62 8.49
CA GLY A 124 -10.21 4.79 7.91
C GLY A 124 -9.86 4.64 6.44
N ILE A 125 -9.46 3.45 6.00
CA ILE A 125 -9.20 3.17 4.58
C ILE A 125 -10.50 3.27 3.76
N GLU A 126 -11.62 2.82 4.32
CA GLU A 126 -12.92 2.94 3.64
C GLU A 126 -13.39 4.40 3.61
N LEU A 127 -13.22 5.14 4.72
CA LEU A 127 -13.44 6.59 4.74
C LEU A 127 -12.60 7.31 3.68
N TRP A 128 -11.32 6.94 3.52
CA TRP A 128 -10.44 7.48 2.48
C TRP A 128 -11.01 7.26 1.07
N LYS A 129 -11.43 6.03 0.78
CA LYS A 129 -12.06 5.67 -0.50
C LYS A 129 -13.37 6.45 -0.71
N GLN A 130 -14.14 6.71 0.34
CA GLN A 130 -15.35 7.52 0.29
C GLN A 130 -15.04 8.99 0.02
N CYS A 131 -14.02 9.57 0.68
CA CYS A 131 -13.62 10.98 0.50
C CYS A 131 -13.24 11.33 -0.94
N SER A 132 -12.83 10.35 -1.74
CA SER A 132 -12.56 10.54 -3.17
C SER A 132 -13.83 10.79 -4.02
N ARG A 133 -15.02 10.52 -3.47
CA ARG A 133 -16.32 10.64 -4.14
C ARG A 133 -17.27 11.61 -3.42
N ASP A 134 -17.24 11.61 -2.09
CA ASP A 134 -18.01 12.49 -1.23
C ASP A 134 -17.06 13.29 -0.32
N HIS A 135 -17.02 14.60 -0.54
CA HIS A 135 -16.09 15.48 0.13
C HIS A 135 -16.51 15.82 1.58
N SER A 136 -17.69 15.40 2.02
CA SER A 136 -18.28 15.77 3.33
C SER A 136 -17.48 15.36 4.55
N LYS A 137 -16.51 14.44 4.39
CA LYS A 137 -15.69 13.88 5.48
C LYS A 137 -14.19 14.15 5.34
N ILE A 138 -13.79 15.01 4.39
CA ILE A 138 -12.37 15.30 4.15
C ILE A 138 -11.69 15.87 5.41
N SER A 139 -12.29 16.89 6.06
CA SER A 139 -11.76 17.44 7.32
C SER A 139 -11.63 16.41 8.45
N THR A 140 -12.52 15.42 8.52
CA THR A 140 -12.41 14.34 9.52
C THR A 140 -11.16 13.50 9.30
N LEU A 141 -10.90 13.13 8.05
CA LEU A 141 -9.72 12.36 7.68
C LEU A 141 -8.43 13.17 7.85
N GLN A 142 -8.47 14.46 7.45
CA GLN A 142 -7.35 15.39 7.58
C GLN A 142 -6.94 15.59 9.04
N ALA A 143 -7.91 15.87 9.93
CA ALA A 143 -7.67 16.01 11.37
C ALA A 143 -7.09 14.73 11.97
N PHE A 144 -7.63 13.57 11.59
CA PHE A 144 -7.11 12.29 12.06
C PHE A 144 -5.62 12.10 11.72
N LEU A 145 -5.19 12.45 10.50
CA LEU A 145 -3.78 12.34 10.08
C LEU A 145 -2.90 13.39 10.76
N ALA A 146 -3.37 14.64 10.87
CA ALA A 146 -2.64 15.72 11.53
C ALA A 146 -2.27 15.40 12.99
N GLU A 147 -3.10 14.60 13.67
CA GLU A 147 -2.86 14.17 15.06
C GLU A 147 -1.99 12.91 15.20
N LYS A 148 -1.59 12.23 14.11
CA LYS A 148 -0.84 10.97 14.22
C LYS A 148 0.62 11.18 14.52
N SER A 149 1.01 10.92 15.77
CA SER A 149 2.40 10.92 16.21
C SER A 149 3.33 10.03 15.37
N SER A 150 2.80 9.01 14.70
CA SER A 150 3.54 8.13 13.80
C SER A 150 3.85 8.75 12.43
N LEU A 151 3.17 9.82 12.03
CA LEU A 151 3.53 10.58 10.83
C LEU A 151 4.65 11.59 11.16
N PRO A 152 5.60 11.82 10.23
CA PRO A 152 6.63 12.84 10.40
C PRO A 152 6.03 14.22 10.65
N ASP A 153 6.68 15.01 11.51
CA ASP A 153 6.21 16.37 11.85
C ASP A 153 6.06 17.26 10.62
N ALA A 154 6.99 17.19 9.67
CA ALA A 154 6.91 17.94 8.41
C ALA A 154 5.62 17.64 7.63
N LEU A 155 5.26 16.37 7.50
CA LEU A 155 4.03 15.97 6.79
C LEU A 155 2.78 16.38 7.57
N LYS A 156 2.77 16.28 8.90
CA LYS A 156 1.65 16.78 9.72
C LYS A 156 1.44 18.27 9.59
N THR A 157 2.53 19.06 9.60
CA THR A 157 2.46 20.52 9.40
C THR A 157 1.83 20.82 8.05
N VAL A 158 2.32 20.20 6.97
CA VAL A 158 1.77 20.41 5.64
C VAL A 158 0.29 20.00 5.56
N ILE A 159 -0.08 18.85 6.13
CA ILE A 159 -1.49 18.41 6.17
C ILE A 159 -2.36 19.41 6.93
N SER A 160 -1.88 19.99 8.02
CA SER A 160 -2.66 20.92 8.85
C SER A 160 -2.87 22.28 8.20
N GLU A 161 -2.01 22.66 7.25
CA GLU A 161 -2.06 23.95 6.54
C GLU A 161 -2.87 23.88 5.24
N MET A 162 -3.14 22.69 4.72
CA MET A 162 -3.94 22.49 3.50
C MET A 162 -5.42 22.83 3.74
N ASP A 163 -6.05 23.49 2.76
CA ASP A 163 -7.51 23.49 2.67
C ASP A 163 -8.03 22.13 2.17
N GLU A 164 -9.33 21.86 2.34
CA GLU A 164 -9.92 20.57 1.95
C GLU A 164 -9.72 20.23 0.46
N PRO A 165 -9.87 21.17 -0.50
CA PRO A 165 -9.57 20.90 -1.91
C PRO A 165 -8.11 20.52 -2.16
N THR A 166 -7.16 21.22 -1.54
CA THR A 166 -5.74 20.93 -1.69
C THR A 166 -5.40 19.58 -1.07
N PHE A 167 -5.92 19.27 0.11
CA PHE A 167 -5.71 17.97 0.75
C PHE A 167 -6.30 16.81 -0.08
N LEU A 168 -7.47 17.01 -0.68
CA LEU A 168 -8.07 16.05 -1.61
C LEU A 168 -7.16 15.76 -2.81
N ASP A 169 -6.69 16.83 -3.48
CA ASP A 169 -5.93 16.72 -4.72
C ASP A 169 -4.47 16.28 -4.49
N MET A 170 -3.87 16.69 -3.37
CA MET A 170 -2.46 16.41 -3.08
C MET A 170 -2.22 15.18 -2.25
N ILE A 171 -3.21 14.68 -1.48
CA ILE A 171 -3.04 13.53 -0.59
C ILE A 171 -4.03 12.41 -0.94
N ILE A 172 -5.34 12.68 -0.94
CA ILE A 172 -6.36 11.63 -1.05
C ILE A 172 -6.37 10.97 -2.44
N LYS A 173 -6.54 11.75 -3.51
CA LYS A 173 -6.62 11.25 -4.89
C LYS A 173 -5.36 10.49 -5.36
N PRO A 174 -4.13 10.98 -5.09
CA PRO A 174 -2.93 10.33 -5.61
C PRO A 174 -2.56 9.05 -4.85
N VAL A 175 -3.03 8.84 -3.62
CA VAL A 175 -2.75 7.63 -2.83
C VAL A 175 -3.93 6.67 -2.88
N GLN A 176 -3.70 5.47 -3.39
CA GLN A 176 -4.72 4.45 -3.61
C GLN A 176 -4.45 3.21 -2.74
N TRP A 177 -5.46 2.81 -1.99
CA TRP A 177 -5.45 1.59 -1.18
C TRP A 177 -6.13 0.46 -1.95
N VAL A 178 -5.34 -0.45 -2.54
CA VAL A 178 -5.82 -1.63 -3.25
C VAL A 178 -5.72 -2.82 -2.30
N THR A 179 -6.85 -3.19 -1.71
CA THR A 179 -6.97 -4.25 -0.70
C THR A 179 -7.66 -5.47 -1.30
N ASP A 180 -7.54 -6.62 -0.62
CA ASP A 180 -8.16 -7.87 -1.06
C ASP A 180 -7.73 -8.28 -2.48
N ALA A 181 -6.55 -7.86 -2.90
CA ALA A 181 -5.97 -8.22 -4.19
C ALA A 181 -5.33 -9.61 -4.05
N GLY A 182 -6.05 -10.64 -4.48
CA GLY A 182 -5.52 -12.00 -4.52
C GLY A 182 -4.36 -12.14 -5.52
N ASP A 183 -3.72 -13.30 -5.47
CA ASP A 183 -2.71 -13.69 -6.46
C ASP A 183 -3.33 -13.66 -7.88
N ILE A 184 -2.52 -13.23 -8.86
CA ILE A 184 -2.90 -13.10 -10.28
C ILE A 184 -2.56 -14.37 -11.05
#